data_AF-A0A957S649-F1
#
_entry.id   AF-A0A957S649-F1
#
_cell.length_a   1.000
_cell.length_b   1.000
_cell.length_c   1.000
_cell.angle_alpha   90.00
_cell.angle_beta   90.00
_cell.angle_gamma   90.00
#
_symmetry.space_group_name_H-M   'P 1'
#
loop_
_entity.id
_entity.type
_entity.pdbx_description
1 polymer ?
#
loop_
_entity_poly.entity_id
_entity_poly.type
_entity_poly.pdbx_seq_one_letter_code
_entity_poly.pdbx_strand_id
1 'polypeptide(L)'
;MTDRTDYKRHLLAERDDLLQKIERLREDVKVELEFEAEEGDPELPEREKNLALLATFEQQLEEIEVALERVDDKEYGICQNCGKPIDPERLAIVPEAQYCVPCKSKLERRYRR
;
A
#
# COMPACT_ATOMS: atom_id res chain seq x y z
N MET A 1 14.66 16.91 2.73
CA MET A 1 13.42 16.71 3.51
C MET A 1 12.30 16.57 2.49
N THR A 2 12.04 15.35 2.04
CA THR A 2 11.14 15.04 0.91
C THR A 2 9.70 15.27 1.36
N ASP A 3 8.98 16.16 0.68
CA ASP A 3 7.61 16.53 1.04
C ASP A 3 6.68 15.32 0.90
N ARG A 4 5.68 15.16 1.78
CA ARG A 4 4.66 14.08 1.70
C ARG A 4 3.99 14.07 0.31
N THR A 5 3.87 15.25 -0.30
CA THR A 5 3.35 15.43 -1.66
C THR A 5 4.27 14.83 -2.73
N ASP A 6 5.60 14.95 -2.55
CA ASP A 6 6.59 14.34 -3.45
C ASP A 6 6.60 12.83 -3.33
N TYR A 7 6.54 12.32 -2.10
CA TYR A 7 6.47 10.88 -1.85
C TYR A 7 5.18 10.26 -2.39
N LYS A 8 4.02 10.90 -2.19
CA LYS A 8 2.76 10.48 -2.79
C LYS A 8 2.83 10.45 -4.32
N ARG A 9 3.39 11.51 -4.93
CA ARG A 9 3.55 11.58 -6.39
C ARG A 9 4.42 10.46 -6.93
N HIS A 10 5.49 10.11 -6.22
CA HIS A 10 6.34 8.99 -6.60
C HIS A 10 5.59 7.66 -6.56
N LEU A 11 4.90 7.36 -5.45
CA LEU A 11 4.11 6.14 -5.30
C LEU A 11 2.98 6.03 -6.34
N LEU A 12 2.33 7.14 -6.68
CA LEU A 12 1.31 7.16 -7.74
C LEU A 12 1.90 6.83 -9.11
N ALA A 13 3.07 7.39 -9.45
CA ALA A 13 3.74 7.08 -10.70
C ALA A 13 4.20 5.61 -10.78
N GLU A 14 4.68 5.07 -9.67
CA GLU A 14 5.10 3.66 -9.59
C GLU A 14 3.91 2.71 -9.68
N ARG A 15 2.78 3.05 -9.05
CA ARG A 15 1.51 2.32 -9.20
C ARG A 15 1.05 2.28 -10.66
N ASP A 16 1.06 3.43 -11.33
CA ASP A 16 0.61 3.51 -12.72
C ASP A 16 1.53 2.70 -13.67
N ASP A 17 2.84 2.68 -13.40
CA ASP A 17 3.80 1.83 -14.13
C ASP A 17 3.56 0.33 -13.88
N LEU A 18 3.32 -0.07 -12.63
CA LEU A 18 2.98 -1.47 -12.30
C LEU A 18 1.67 -1.91 -12.95
N LEU A 19 0.65 -1.06 -12.96
CA LEU A 19 -0.62 -1.37 -13.61
C LEU A 19 -0.43 -1.65 -15.11
N GLN A 20 0.34 -0.82 -15.81
CA GLN A 20 0.64 -1.05 -17.23
C GLN A 20 1.40 -2.37 -17.46
N LYS A 21 2.36 -2.70 -16.58
CA LYS A 21 3.10 -3.97 -16.65
C LYS A 21 2.19 -5.18 -16.42
N ILE A 22 1.30 -5.10 -15.44
CA ILE A 22 0.32 -6.14 -15.11
C ILE A 22 -0.65 -6.34 -16.28
N GLU A 23 -1.19 -5.27 -16.85
CA GLU A 23 -2.11 -5.36 -17.99
C GLU A 23 -1.46 -6.04 -19.19
N ARG A 24 -0.23 -5.65 -19.53
CA ARG A 24 0.52 -6.27 -20.63
C ARG A 24 0.78 -7.76 -20.38
N LEU A 25 1.26 -8.11 -19.19
CA LEU A 25 1.51 -9.52 -18.82
C LEU A 25 0.22 -10.35 -18.81
N ARG A 26 -0.91 -9.78 -18.40
CA ARG A 26 -2.21 -10.47 -18.45
C ARG A 26 -2.64 -10.75 -19.89
N GLU A 27 -2.38 -9.83 -20.82
CA GLU A 27 -2.65 -10.04 -22.24
C GLU A 27 -1.74 -11.13 -22.82
N ASP A 28 -0.44 -11.08 -22.53
CA ASP A 28 0.54 -12.09 -22.97
C ASP A 28 0.15 -13.49 -22.45
N VAL A 29 -0.13 -13.63 -21.14
CA VAL A 29 -0.58 -14.89 -20.53
C VAL A 29 -1.92 -15.36 -21.11
N LYS A 30 -2.85 -14.44 -21.38
CA LYS A 30 -4.15 -14.80 -21.97
C LYS A 30 -3.97 -15.40 -23.37
N VAL A 31 -3.11 -14.81 -24.18
CA VAL A 31 -2.77 -15.34 -25.52
C VAL A 31 -2.17 -16.73 -25.39
N GLU A 32 -1.22 -16.94 -24.47
CA GLU A 32 -0.63 -18.26 -24.19
C GLU A 32 -1.66 -19.31 -23.70
N LEU A 33 -2.71 -18.90 -22.98
CA LEU A 33 -3.80 -19.76 -22.51
C LEU A 33 -4.78 -20.16 -23.62
N GLU A 34 -4.90 -19.35 -24.67
CA GLU A 34 -5.73 -19.66 -25.84
C GLU A 34 -5.12 -20.77 -26.70
N PHE A 35 -3.82 -21.03 -26.55
CA PHE A 35 -3.14 -22.17 -27.17
C PHE A 35 -3.19 -23.41 -26.27
N GLU A 36 -3.60 -24.55 -26.85
CA GLU A 36 -3.58 -25.84 -26.18
C GLU A 36 -2.15 -26.37 -26.15
N ALA A 37 -1.46 -26.12 -25.04
CA ALA A 37 -0.10 -26.62 -24.80
C ALA A 37 -0.15 -28.12 -24.43
N GLU A 38 0.62 -28.93 -25.17
CA GLU A 38 0.83 -30.35 -24.86
C GLU A 38 1.98 -30.54 -23.84
N GLU A 39 2.00 -31.70 -23.18
CA GLU A 39 3.07 -32.05 -22.25
C GLU A 39 4.42 -32.11 -22.98
N GLY A 40 5.35 -31.21 -22.63
CA GLY A 40 6.65 -31.07 -23.30
C GLY A 40 6.76 -29.91 -24.29
N ASP A 41 5.71 -29.07 -24.40
CA ASP A 41 5.78 -27.83 -25.16
C ASP A 41 6.85 -26.88 -24.56
N PRO A 42 7.81 -26.38 -25.37
CA PRO A 42 8.86 -25.49 -24.91
C PRO A 42 8.36 -24.14 -24.38
N GLU A 43 7.11 -23.74 -24.64
CA GLU A 43 6.50 -22.50 -24.15
C GLU A 43 5.90 -22.63 -22.74
N LEU A 44 5.68 -23.85 -22.23
CA LEU A 44 5.15 -24.08 -20.87
C LEU A 44 5.98 -23.41 -19.76
N PRO A 45 7.33 -23.51 -19.73
CA PRO A 45 8.14 -22.84 -18.71
C PRO A 45 8.07 -21.31 -18.80
N GLU A 46 7.91 -20.77 -20.00
CA GLU A 46 7.78 -19.33 -20.21
C GLU A 46 6.43 -18.82 -19.67
N ARG A 47 5.36 -19.57 -19.92
CA ARG A 47 4.03 -19.31 -19.35
C ARG A 47 4.02 -19.38 -17.82
N GLU A 48 4.64 -20.39 -17.21
CA GLU A 48 4.77 -20.49 -15.76
C GLU A 48 5.53 -19.30 -15.17
N LYS A 49 6.60 -18.87 -15.85
CA LYS A 49 7.38 -17.69 -15.47
C LYS A 49 6.55 -16.41 -15.58
N ASN A 50 5.76 -16.24 -16.63
CA ASN A 50 4.89 -15.07 -16.82
C ASN A 50 3.81 -14.99 -15.74
N LEU A 51 3.21 -16.12 -15.36
CA LEU A 51 2.28 -16.21 -14.24
C LEU A 51 2.93 -15.84 -12.89
N ALA A 52 4.14 -16.34 -12.62
CA ALA A 52 4.87 -16.00 -11.40
C ALA A 52 5.24 -14.51 -11.34
N LEU A 53 5.62 -13.93 -12.48
CA LEU A 53 5.93 -12.51 -12.60
C LEU A 53 4.67 -11.65 -12.39
N LEU A 54 3.53 -12.05 -12.96
CA LEU A 54 2.25 -11.40 -12.76
C LEU A 54 1.87 -11.36 -11.27
N ALA A 55 1.94 -12.50 -10.58
CA ALA A 55 1.67 -12.56 -9.14
C ALA A 55 2.60 -11.65 -8.32
N THR A 56 3.88 -11.58 -8.71
CA THR A 56 4.84 -10.69 -8.06
C THR A 56 4.45 -9.22 -8.22
N PHE A 57 4.06 -8.79 -9.42
CA PHE A 57 3.66 -7.42 -9.67
C PHE A 57 2.33 -7.06 -8.99
N GLU A 58 1.37 -7.99 -8.93
CA GLU A 58 0.14 -7.81 -8.16
C GLU A 58 0.42 -7.61 -6.67
N GLN A 59 1.34 -8.38 -6.09
CA GLN A 59 1.76 -8.19 -4.71
C GLN A 59 2.43 -6.82 -4.48
N GLN A 60 3.32 -6.41 -5.40
CA GLN A 60 3.95 -5.08 -5.32
C GLN A 60 2.93 -3.95 -5.43
N LEU A 61 1.92 -4.11 -6.28
CA LEU A 61 0.83 -3.15 -6.42
C LEU A 61 0.07 -3.00 -5.10
N GLU A 62 -0.28 -4.10 -4.43
CA GLU A 62 -0.94 -4.08 -3.12
C GLU A 62 -0.09 -3.35 -2.06
N GLU A 63 1.21 -3.61 -2.01
CA GLU A 63 2.12 -2.91 -1.10
C GLU A 63 2.15 -1.40 -1.34
N ILE A 64 2.13 -0.96 -2.60
CA ILE A 64 2.07 0.46 -2.97
C ILE A 64 0.71 1.07 -2.62
N GLU A 65 -0.39 0.34 -2.84
CA GLU A 65 -1.73 0.80 -2.46
C GLU A 65 -1.83 0.99 -0.94
N VAL A 66 -1.32 0.06 -0.14
CA VAL A 66 -1.23 0.21 1.32
C VAL A 66 -0.34 1.40 1.71
N ALA A 67 0.78 1.61 1.02
CA ALA A 67 1.64 2.76 1.27
C ALA A 67 0.93 4.09 0.92
N LEU A 68 0.19 4.13 -0.20
CA LEU A 68 -0.64 5.26 -0.59
C LEU A 68 -1.75 5.52 0.41
N GLU A 69 -2.41 4.46 0.92
CA GLU A 69 -3.39 4.56 1.99
C GLU A 69 -2.77 5.20 3.23
N ARG A 70 -1.61 4.74 3.71
CA ARG A 70 -0.91 5.38 4.85
C ARG A 70 -0.54 6.84 4.58
N VAL A 71 -0.19 7.16 3.34
CA VAL A 71 0.13 8.53 2.91
C VAL A 71 -1.13 9.37 2.76
N ASP A 72 -2.30 8.78 2.51
CA ASP A 72 -3.59 9.45 2.48
C ASP A 72 -4.32 9.43 3.82
N ASP A 73 -3.89 8.55 4.71
CA ASP A 73 -4.39 8.43 6.06
C ASP A 73 -3.93 9.69 6.78
N LYS A 74 -4.81 10.68 6.71
CA LYS A 74 -4.72 11.90 7.49
C LYS A 74 -4.79 11.58 8.97
N GLU A 75 -5.02 10.33 9.39
CA GLU A 75 -5.06 9.94 10.79
C GLU A 75 -3.67 9.84 11.45
N TYR A 76 -2.58 9.69 10.69
CA TYR A 76 -1.25 9.70 11.31
C TYR A 76 -0.93 11.08 11.88
N GLY A 77 -0.85 11.14 13.20
CA GLY A 77 -0.71 12.39 13.93
C GLY A 77 -1.98 13.23 13.96
N ILE A 78 -3.18 12.67 13.76
CA ILE A 78 -4.46 13.32 14.05
C ILE A 78 -5.19 12.54 15.15
N CYS A 79 -5.74 13.26 16.12
CA CYS A 79 -6.46 12.69 17.25
C CYS A 79 -7.81 12.11 16.83
N GLN A 80 -8.00 10.79 17.00
CA GLN A 80 -9.25 10.09 16.67
C GLN A 80 -10.50 10.59 17.42
N ASN A 81 -10.33 11.29 18.55
CA ASN A 81 -11.47 11.84 19.30
C ASN A 81 -11.87 13.27 18.87
N CYS A 82 -10.94 14.09 18.40
CA CYS A 82 -11.23 15.52 18.14
C CYS A 82 -10.80 16.03 16.76
N GLY A 83 -10.18 15.19 15.94
CA GLY A 83 -9.73 15.53 14.59
C GLY A 83 -8.60 16.56 14.53
N LYS A 84 -8.00 16.92 15.66
CA LYS A 84 -6.87 17.87 15.73
C LYS A 84 -5.52 17.15 15.63
N PRO A 85 -4.47 17.80 15.10
CA PRO A 85 -3.14 17.22 15.10
C PRO A 85 -2.64 16.88 16.52
N ILE A 86 -1.98 15.73 16.63
CA ILE A 86 -1.27 15.26 17.80
C ILE A 86 0.10 15.93 17.80
N ASP A 87 0.53 16.38 18.97
CA ASP A 87 1.79 17.08 19.15
C ASP A 87 2.96 16.25 18.57
N PRO A 88 3.80 16.82 17.68
CA PRO A 88 4.92 16.10 17.09
C PRO A 88 5.94 15.64 18.14
N GLU A 89 6.14 16.36 19.25
CA GLU A 89 7.02 15.90 20.35
C GLU A 89 6.46 14.62 20.99
N ARG A 90 5.14 14.50 21.06
CA ARG A 90 4.48 13.28 21.54
C ARG A 90 4.60 12.13 20.55
N LEU A 91 4.46 12.37 19.25
CA LEU A 91 4.65 11.33 18.23
C LEU A 91 6.10 10.86 18.15
N ALA A 92 7.07 11.73 18.47
CA ALA A 92 8.48 11.35 18.56
C ALA A 92 8.78 10.41 19.74
N ILE A 93 8.05 10.56 20.86
CA ILE A 93 8.20 9.70 22.06
C ILE A 93 7.30 8.46 21.97
N VAL A 94 6.10 8.60 21.39
CA VAL A 94 5.06 7.56 21.28
C VAL A 94 4.46 7.61 19.85
N PRO A 95 5.10 6.94 18.88
CA PRO A 95 4.67 6.94 17.47
C PRO A 95 3.26 6.38 17.25
N GLU A 96 2.84 5.42 18.09
CA GLU A 96 1.52 4.78 18.03
C GLU A 96 0.38 5.59 18.71
N ALA A 97 0.62 6.85 19.09
CA ALA A 97 -0.38 7.66 19.77
C ALA A 97 -1.59 7.97 18.87
N GLN A 98 -2.75 7.40 19.20
CA GLN A 98 -4.05 7.62 18.50
C GLN A 98 -4.83 8.86 18.98
N TYR A 99 -4.47 9.42 20.13
CA TYR A 99 -5.17 10.55 20.77
C TYR A 99 -4.19 11.64 21.20
N CYS A 100 -4.60 12.90 21.13
CA CYS A 100 -3.85 14.02 21.72
C CYS A 100 -3.90 13.97 23.26
N VAL A 101 -2.94 14.63 23.93
CA VAL A 101 -2.83 14.68 25.40
C VAL A 101 -4.18 14.98 26.09
N PRO A 102 -4.91 16.06 25.75
CA PRO A 102 -6.16 16.38 26.43
C PRO A 102 -7.26 15.33 26.20
N CYS A 103 -7.33 14.70 25.03
CA CYS A 103 -8.28 13.61 24.77
C CYS A 103 -7.92 12.34 25.55
N LYS A 104 -6.63 11.97 25.61
CA LYS A 104 -6.17 10.82 26.39
C LYS A 104 -6.44 11.00 27.89
N SER A 105 -6.17 12.19 28.44
CA SER A 105 -6.45 12.48 29.85
C SER A 105 -7.95 12.45 30.19
N LYS A 106 -8.83 12.84 29.26
CA LYS A 106 -10.30 12.72 29.45
C LYS A 106 -10.75 11.25 29.46
N LEU A 107 -10.19 10.43 28.57
CA LEU A 107 -10.45 8.98 28.52
C LEU A 107 -10.00 8.31 29.84
N GLU A 108 -8.77 8.56 30.29
CA GLU A 108 -8.22 7.97 31.52
C GLU A 108 -9.04 8.34 32.77
N ARG A 109 -9.51 9.60 32.86
CA ARG A 109 -10.41 10.04 33.94
C ARG A 109 -11.77 9.33 33.91
N ARG A 110 -12.25 8.95 32.72
CA ARG A 110 -13.51 8.22 32.56
C ARG A 110 -13.39 6.76 33.00
N TYR A 111 -12.25 6.13 32.74
CA TYR A 111 -11.97 4.74 33.18
C TYR A 111 -11.65 4.60 34.67
N ARG A 112 -11.31 5.70 35.36
CA ARG A 112 -11.00 5.71 36.80
C ARG A 112 -12.24 5.97 37.68
N ARG A 113 -13.45 5.87 37.13
CA ARG A 113 -14.73 6.05 37.85
C ARG A 113 -15.46 4.73 38.01
#